data_AF-A0A8H3DG39-F1
#
_entry.id   AF-A0A8H3DG39-F1
#
_cell.length_a   1.000
_cell.length_b   1.000
_cell.length_c   1.000
_cell.angle_alpha   90.00
_cell.angle_beta   90.00
_cell.angle_gamma   90.00
#
_symmetry.space_group_name_H-M   'P 1'
#
loop_
_entity.id
_entity.type
_entity.pdbx_description
1 polymer ?
#
loop_
_entity_poly.entity_id
_entity_poly.type
_entity_poly.pdbx_seq_one_letter_code
_entity_poly.pdbx_strand_id
1 'polypeptide(L)'
;MKYHNGKPPPESLITHLRRELMHEVWAYLLDDDFLHAWNHGIVVKCADGIERRVFPRIKIHSIDYPEKVTLATIRNLGVCLCPRCLAKKESASKLGTSHDTRIRVSKRRVESIKRIRKIEEARRLIYDLGHSVQSKQVEALLQAESYVPTMNAFSRRLSPRIFKFNIFETFVVDQLHEIELGVWKSLFQHLLRLLHLGGSRNVAKFNERFRSVPTFGSVIRMFSDDVASMGRLAARDFEDILQCCIPVFEGLLPPQCDAQAQRLLFIFAEWHGLAKLRRHTTETLKTMKKLTTKLGAELRSFAELTKTMNVRETPGEYARRKKRQAAAQAQRSMETTTSKGKTKASAHPETPDGRRICYFNINTYKVHAIGDYIYIIAEFGTTDSYSTQICELQHRFIKIQFERTNKKDVVEQMTRIGDVASVLKRMDLELEQREAQLQLQNSDCESLPLDPEGVQSLLDGLPYTIGQTERSEDLIASITRWVHEQRHDDAMKFFIPQLKRFLLARFLGSRDHPKFNEQEITEVRLHRDQCENIEVSLEMREDENKDTESEDERDDVESDDERSVGNESICLAEDEVSDEEELNMDEGVSESGDDFSEDGIESGMADEDEDALYSF
;
A
#
# COMPACT_ATOMS: atom_id res chain seq x y z
N MET A 1 1.56 27.67 -1.05
CA MET A 1 2.15 28.06 0.26
C MET A 1 2.83 29.41 0.08
N LYS A 2 2.45 30.49 0.79
CA LYS A 2 2.99 31.84 0.51
C LYS A 2 4.44 31.99 1.00
N TYR A 3 5.31 32.51 0.14
CA TYR A 3 6.70 32.86 0.46
C TYR A 3 6.75 33.85 1.64
N HIS A 4 7.71 33.66 2.57
CA HIS A 4 8.01 34.66 3.58
C HIS A 4 9.22 35.46 3.11
N ASN A 5 9.04 36.76 2.82
CA ASN A 5 10.09 37.63 2.25
C ASN A 5 10.71 37.09 0.94
N GLY A 6 9.90 36.50 0.06
CA GLY A 6 10.38 35.96 -1.22
C GLY A 6 11.21 34.68 -1.11
N LYS A 7 11.35 34.10 0.09
CA LYS A 7 12.05 32.81 0.31
C LYS A 7 11.06 31.73 0.74
N PRO A 8 11.22 30.49 0.26
CA PRO A 8 10.39 29.39 0.71
C PRO A 8 10.59 29.19 2.22
N PRO A 9 9.55 28.80 2.96
CA PRO A 9 9.68 28.51 4.38
C PRO A 9 10.73 27.41 4.60
N PRO A 10 11.53 27.47 5.67
CA PRO A 10 12.49 26.42 5.98
C PRO A 10 11.81 25.05 6.10
N GLU A 11 12.45 24.00 5.59
CA GLU A 11 11.92 22.62 5.67
C GLU A 11 11.60 22.20 7.11
N SER A 12 12.40 22.64 8.08
CA SER A 12 12.17 22.38 9.50
C SER A 12 10.88 23.02 10.03
N LEU A 13 10.51 24.19 9.51
CA LEU A 13 9.25 24.85 9.82
C LEU A 13 8.07 24.12 9.15
N ILE A 14 8.19 23.72 7.89
CA ILE A 14 7.15 22.95 7.19
C ILE A 14 6.88 21.64 7.94
N THR A 15 7.94 20.93 8.33
CA THR A 15 7.83 19.68 9.09
C THR A 15 7.17 19.89 10.46
N HIS A 16 7.45 21.01 11.13
CA HIS A 16 6.76 21.39 12.37
C HIS A 16 5.26 21.64 12.14
N LEU A 17 4.91 22.43 11.11
CA LEU A 17 3.52 22.75 10.77
C LEU A 17 2.71 21.51 10.39
N ARG A 18 3.28 20.55 9.66
CA ARG A 18 2.62 19.26 9.36
C ARG A 18 2.27 18.48 10.63
N ARG A 19 3.17 18.47 11.62
CA ARG A 19 2.89 17.84 12.93
C ARG A 19 1.80 18.58 13.68
N GLU A 20 1.83 19.91 13.72
CA GLU A 20 0.77 20.72 14.34
C GLU A 20 -0.59 20.41 13.70
N LEU A 21 -0.67 20.39 12.36
CA LEU A 21 -1.89 20.08 11.63
C LEU A 21 -2.44 18.70 12.02
N MET A 22 -1.59 17.66 12.04
CA MET A 22 -2.00 16.31 12.43
C MET A 22 -2.60 16.28 13.84
N HIS A 23 -1.99 16.98 14.81
CA HIS A 23 -2.49 17.02 16.18
C HIS A 23 -3.73 17.91 16.34
N GLU A 24 -3.89 18.97 15.54
CA GLU A 24 -5.12 19.76 15.55
C GLU A 24 -6.29 18.98 14.92
N VAL A 25 -6.07 18.20 13.86
CA VAL A 25 -7.09 17.28 13.33
C VAL A 25 -7.50 16.25 14.39
N TRP A 26 -6.54 15.63 15.08
CA TRP A 26 -6.85 14.72 16.19
C TRP A 26 -7.62 15.40 17.32
N ALA A 27 -7.29 16.66 17.64
CA ALA A 27 -8.01 17.37 18.67
C ALA A 27 -9.45 17.70 18.28
N TYR A 28 -9.70 17.94 16.99
CA TYR A 28 -11.05 18.09 16.46
C TYR A 28 -11.86 16.79 16.59
N LEU A 29 -11.24 15.62 16.36
CA LEU A 29 -11.89 14.32 16.57
C LEU A 29 -12.11 13.99 18.05
N LEU A 30 -11.26 14.50 18.94
CA LEU A 30 -11.37 14.34 20.39
C LEU A 30 -12.18 15.50 21.01
N ASP A 31 -13.35 15.77 20.45
CA ASP A 31 -14.27 16.83 20.88
C ASP A 31 -14.90 16.59 22.26
N ASP A 32 -15.68 17.54 22.75
CA ASP A 32 -16.26 17.46 24.10
C ASP A 32 -17.31 16.34 24.21
N ASP A 33 -18.00 16.02 23.12
CA ASP A 33 -18.95 14.89 23.06
C ASP A 33 -18.24 13.55 23.17
N PHE A 34 -17.10 13.39 22.49
CA PHE A 34 -16.23 12.22 22.63
C PHE A 34 -15.71 12.09 24.06
N LEU A 35 -15.29 13.20 24.70
CA LEU A 35 -14.85 13.18 26.10
C LEU A 35 -15.99 12.83 27.06
N HIS A 36 -17.19 13.32 26.81
CA HIS A 36 -18.39 12.95 27.57
C HIS A 36 -18.70 11.46 27.39
N ALA A 37 -18.71 10.96 26.16
CA ALA A 37 -18.86 9.54 25.84
C ALA A 37 -17.75 8.69 26.48
N TRP A 38 -16.51 9.18 26.53
CA TRP A 38 -15.41 8.50 27.18
C TRP A 38 -15.68 8.31 28.68
N ASN A 39 -16.22 9.30 29.37
CA ASN A 39 -16.49 9.21 30.81
C ASN A 39 -17.81 8.47 31.14
N HIS A 40 -18.86 8.75 30.38
CA HIS A 40 -20.23 8.34 30.71
C HIS A 40 -20.78 7.22 29.82
N GLY A 41 -20.10 6.94 28.70
CA GLY A 41 -20.57 6.02 27.68
C GLY A 41 -21.74 6.60 26.87
N ILE A 42 -21.98 6.00 25.71
CA ILE A 42 -23.13 6.28 24.85
C ILE A 42 -24.05 5.07 24.81
N VAL A 43 -25.36 5.27 24.80
CA VAL A 43 -26.31 4.18 24.67
C VAL A 43 -26.49 3.89 23.19
N VAL A 44 -26.17 2.66 22.79
CA VAL A 44 -26.25 2.20 21.39
C VAL A 44 -27.15 0.98 21.37
N LYS A 45 -28.13 0.98 20.47
CA LYS A 45 -28.92 -0.21 20.14
C LYS A 45 -28.09 -1.12 19.25
N CYS A 46 -27.67 -2.26 19.79
CA CYS A 46 -26.85 -3.22 19.05
C CYS A 46 -27.68 -4.00 18.03
N ALA A 47 -27.01 -4.72 17.12
CA ALA A 47 -27.64 -5.50 16.06
C ALA A 47 -28.57 -6.62 16.57
N ASP A 48 -28.35 -7.10 17.80
CA ASP A 48 -29.22 -8.06 18.48
C ASP A 48 -30.46 -7.42 19.13
N GLY A 49 -30.67 -6.11 18.92
CA GLY A 49 -31.79 -5.35 19.45
C GLY A 49 -31.63 -4.89 20.90
N ILE A 50 -30.56 -5.30 21.59
CA ILE A 50 -30.30 -4.94 22.99
C ILE A 50 -29.55 -3.61 23.05
N GLU A 51 -30.06 -2.70 23.88
CA GLU A 51 -29.39 -1.43 24.16
C GLU A 51 -28.24 -1.63 25.15
N ARG A 52 -27.05 -1.15 24.78
CA ARG A 52 -25.85 -1.22 25.61
C ARG A 52 -25.22 0.15 25.77
N ARG A 53 -24.71 0.42 26.96
CA ARG A 53 -23.85 1.58 27.22
C ARG A 53 -22.42 1.25 26.80
N VAL A 54 -22.01 1.80 25.66
CA VAL A 54 -20.70 1.59 25.03
C VAL A 54 -19.76 2.73 25.42
N PHE A 55 -18.52 2.40 25.77
CA PHE A 55 -17.49 3.37 26.10
C PHE A 55 -16.43 3.38 24.99
N PRO A 56 -16.27 4.48 24.23
CA PRO A 56 -15.20 4.58 23.25
C PRO A 56 -13.85 4.56 23.97
N ARG A 57 -12.92 3.73 23.50
CA ARG A 57 -11.57 3.59 24.06
C ARG A 57 -10.56 3.44 22.95
N ILE A 58 -9.46 4.19 23.08
CA ILE A 58 -8.29 4.04 22.21
C ILE A 58 -7.30 3.16 22.98
N LYS A 59 -7.08 1.95 22.48
CA LYS A 59 -6.18 0.97 23.12
C LYS A 59 -4.96 0.66 22.27
N ILE A 60 -5.12 0.67 20.95
CA ILE A 60 -4.10 0.21 20.01
C ILE A 60 -3.97 1.23 18.89
N HIS A 61 -2.75 1.72 18.68
CA HIS A 61 -2.33 2.35 17.44
C HIS A 61 -1.37 1.39 16.74
N SER A 62 -1.92 0.69 15.74
CA SER A 62 -1.15 -0.14 14.83
C SER A 62 -0.94 0.61 13.53
N ILE A 63 0.25 1.16 13.42
CA ILE A 63 0.74 2.04 12.36
C ILE A 63 2.24 1.76 12.25
N ASP A 64 2.87 2.18 11.17
CA ASP A 64 4.30 2.03 10.97
C ASP A 64 5.10 3.11 11.76
N TYR A 65 6.42 3.14 11.57
CA TYR A 65 7.31 3.94 12.43
C TYR A 65 7.16 5.47 12.29
N PRO A 66 7.17 6.05 11.07
CA PRO A 66 7.05 7.51 10.93
C PRO A 66 5.74 8.05 11.51
N GLU A 67 4.66 7.27 11.43
CA GLU A 67 3.35 7.62 11.97
C GLU A 67 3.34 7.45 13.49
N LYS A 68 3.98 6.40 14.04
CA LYS A 68 4.23 6.29 15.50
C LYS A 68 4.98 7.52 16.01
N VAL A 69 6.02 7.95 15.31
CA VAL A 69 6.84 9.12 15.68
C VAL A 69 6.00 10.40 15.69
N THR A 70 5.17 10.59 14.67
CA THR A 70 4.28 11.75 14.52
C THR A 70 3.22 11.79 15.61
N LEU A 71 2.53 10.68 15.87
CA LEU A 71 1.54 10.59 16.96
C LEU A 71 2.20 10.67 18.33
N ALA A 72 3.39 10.10 18.53
CA ALA A 72 4.11 10.17 19.79
C ALA A 72 4.72 11.54 20.06
N THR A 73 4.72 12.47 19.08
CA THR A 73 5.41 13.76 19.14
C THR A 73 6.87 13.59 19.58
N ILE A 74 7.58 12.71 18.87
CA ILE A 74 9.03 12.54 18.98
C ILE A 74 9.71 12.82 17.64
N ARG A 75 11.04 12.90 17.64
CA ARG A 75 11.85 13.13 16.43
C ARG A 75 12.04 11.81 15.69
N ASN A 76 11.86 11.85 14.38
CA ASN A 76 12.16 10.72 13.51
C ASN A 76 13.66 10.39 13.63
N LEU A 77 13.97 9.12 13.92
CA LEU A 77 15.34 8.62 14.11
C LEU A 77 16.18 9.47 15.10
N GLY A 78 15.53 10.11 16.09
CA GLY A 78 16.21 10.93 17.09
C GLY A 78 17.11 10.13 18.03
N VAL A 79 17.77 10.85 18.95
CA VAL A 79 18.62 10.27 20.02
C VAL A 79 17.92 9.09 20.72
N CYS A 80 16.63 9.27 21.05
CA CYS A 80 15.75 8.25 21.62
C CYS A 80 14.69 7.85 20.58
N LEU A 81 15.00 6.85 19.77
CA LEU A 81 14.19 6.44 18.61
C LEU A 81 12.86 5.74 18.94
N CYS A 82 12.70 5.22 20.16
CA CYS A 82 11.54 4.39 20.52
C CYS A 82 10.36 5.27 20.98
N PRO A 83 9.12 5.04 20.49
CA PRO A 83 7.93 5.72 20.98
C PRO A 83 7.50 5.23 22.37
N ARG A 84 8.04 4.11 22.87
CA ARG A 84 7.66 3.52 24.16
C ARG A 84 8.67 3.77 25.28
N CYS A 85 9.95 3.96 24.96
CA CYS A 85 11.00 4.17 25.96
C CYS A 85 12.08 5.17 25.49
N LEU A 86 12.87 5.66 26.44
CA LEU A 86 13.99 6.58 26.23
C LEU A 86 15.31 5.84 25.97
N ALA A 87 15.24 4.67 25.32
CA ALA A 87 16.44 3.96 24.88
C ALA A 87 17.14 4.77 23.78
N LYS A 88 18.44 4.99 23.96
CA LYS A 88 19.26 5.69 22.95
C LYS A 88 19.46 4.83 21.72
N LYS A 89 19.56 5.45 20.54
CA LYS A 89 19.82 4.80 19.24
C LYS A 89 21.02 3.84 19.29
N GLU A 90 22.13 4.27 19.87
CA GLU A 90 23.35 3.47 20.04
C GLU A 90 23.15 2.19 20.87
N SER A 91 22.11 2.15 21.69
CA SER A 91 21.79 0.99 22.53
C SER A 91 20.77 0.05 21.88
N ALA A 92 20.24 0.37 20.69
CA ALA A 92 19.29 -0.49 19.98
C ALA A 92 19.87 -1.87 19.64
N SER A 93 21.16 -1.94 19.28
CA SER A 93 21.88 -3.20 19.04
C SER A 93 21.97 -4.13 20.26
N LYS A 94 21.71 -3.63 21.48
CA LYS A 94 21.79 -4.40 22.73
C LYS A 94 20.57 -5.31 22.95
N LEU A 95 19.72 -5.50 21.95
CA LEU A 95 18.55 -6.39 21.95
C LEU A 95 18.79 -7.69 22.73
N GLY A 96 17.90 -7.99 23.68
CA GLY A 96 17.94 -9.25 24.42
C GLY A 96 18.98 -9.32 25.55
N THR A 97 19.80 -8.27 25.74
CA THR A 97 20.68 -8.19 26.92
C THR A 97 19.89 -7.78 28.17
N SER A 98 20.45 -8.06 29.36
CA SER A 98 19.88 -7.57 30.62
C SER A 98 19.86 -6.04 30.69
N HIS A 99 20.81 -5.36 30.06
CA HIS A 99 20.85 -3.91 29.98
C HIS A 99 19.68 -3.36 29.17
N ASP A 100 19.42 -3.91 27.97
CA ASP A 100 18.25 -3.55 27.15
C ASP A 100 16.94 -3.79 27.90
N THR A 101 16.79 -4.96 28.52
CA THR A 101 15.60 -5.29 29.34
C THR A 101 15.38 -4.26 30.46
N ARG A 102 16.43 -3.86 31.17
CA ARG A 102 16.33 -2.84 32.24
C ARG A 102 15.93 -1.48 31.70
N ILE A 103 16.48 -1.05 30.57
CA ILE A 103 16.15 0.26 29.97
C ILE A 103 14.67 0.30 29.56
N ARG A 104 14.17 -0.74 28.89
CA ARG A 104 12.75 -0.81 28.46
C ARG A 104 11.75 -0.67 29.60
N VAL A 105 12.12 -1.08 30.80
CA VAL A 105 11.27 -0.99 31.99
C VAL A 105 11.50 0.32 32.74
N SER A 106 12.76 0.65 33.07
CA SER A 106 13.10 1.80 33.91
C SER A 106 13.02 3.15 33.19
N LYS A 107 13.08 3.16 31.86
CA LYS A 107 13.08 4.36 31.03
C LYS A 107 11.89 4.40 30.08
N ARG A 108 10.73 3.86 30.49
CA ARG A 108 9.48 4.02 29.73
C ARG A 108 9.14 5.50 29.57
N ARG A 109 8.60 5.85 28.40
CA ARG A 109 8.01 7.17 28.18
C ARG A 109 6.68 7.20 28.91
N VAL A 110 6.42 8.31 29.60
CA VAL A 110 5.21 8.52 30.38
C VAL A 110 4.75 9.94 30.13
N GLU A 111 3.44 10.11 29.93
CA GLU A 111 2.83 11.43 29.97
C GLU A 111 2.99 12.03 31.37
N SER A 112 3.78 13.10 31.46
CA SER A 112 4.12 13.73 32.72
C SER A 112 4.03 15.24 32.62
N ILE A 113 3.69 15.88 33.74
CA ILE A 113 3.66 17.35 33.85
C ILE A 113 5.02 17.95 33.46
N LYS A 114 6.13 17.26 33.77
CA LYS A 114 7.48 17.69 33.38
C LYS A 114 7.65 17.74 31.87
N ARG A 115 7.16 16.73 31.15
CA ARG A 115 7.19 16.69 29.68
C ARG A 115 6.34 17.81 29.09
N ILE A 116 5.10 17.95 29.55
CA ILE A 116 4.18 18.99 29.06
C ILE A 116 4.79 20.38 29.23
N ARG A 117 5.35 20.70 30.41
CA ARG A 117 6.03 21.98 30.66
C ARG A 117 7.22 22.25 29.74
N LYS A 118 8.02 21.22 29.41
CA LYS A 118 9.12 21.37 28.44
C LYS A 118 8.59 21.75 27.05
N ILE A 119 7.48 21.13 26.63
CA ILE A 119 6.86 21.41 25.33
C ILE A 119 6.25 22.82 25.33
N GLU A 120 5.55 23.22 26.39
CA GLU A 120 5.00 24.58 26.55
C GLU A 120 6.10 25.65 26.48
N GLU A 121 7.22 25.43 27.18
CA GLU A 121 8.36 26.36 27.14
C GLU A 121 9.01 26.42 25.75
N ALA A 122 9.18 25.28 25.08
CA ALA A 122 9.70 25.25 23.72
C ALA A 122 8.77 25.96 22.73
N ARG A 123 7.45 25.85 22.91
CA ARG A 123 6.45 26.59 22.13
C ARG A 123 6.52 28.09 22.41
N ARG A 124 6.65 28.52 23.66
CA ARG A 124 6.84 29.92 24.03
C ARG A 124 8.03 30.54 23.31
N LEU A 125 9.16 29.83 23.26
CA LEU A 125 10.35 30.27 22.51
C LEU A 125 10.06 30.49 21.03
N ILE A 126 9.28 29.61 20.40
CA ILE A 126 8.99 29.66 18.95
C ILE A 126 7.94 30.73 18.64
N TYR A 127 6.79 30.67 19.30
CA TYR A 127 5.62 31.48 18.94
C TYR A 127 5.65 32.89 19.54
N ASP A 128 6.14 33.03 20.78
CA ASP A 128 6.07 34.31 21.50
C ASP A 128 7.37 35.10 21.37
N LEU A 129 8.52 34.40 21.30
CA LEU A 129 9.86 35.01 21.24
C LEU A 129 10.50 34.92 19.85
N GLY A 130 9.85 34.30 18.87
CA GLY A 130 10.28 34.27 17.47
C GLY A 130 11.54 33.43 17.19
N HIS A 131 11.92 32.52 18.09
CA HIS A 131 13.05 31.62 17.83
C HIS A 131 12.71 30.60 16.74
N SER A 132 13.72 30.19 15.96
CA SER A 132 13.56 29.09 15.01
C SER A 132 13.29 27.76 15.73
N VAL A 133 12.57 26.85 15.06
CA VAL A 133 12.22 25.51 15.59
C VAL A 133 13.46 24.70 15.99
N GLN A 134 14.57 24.90 15.29
CA GLN A 134 15.86 24.23 15.53
C GLN A 134 16.86 25.14 16.27
N SER A 135 16.39 26.20 16.94
CA SER A 135 17.26 27.07 17.73
C SER A 135 17.93 26.29 18.86
N LYS A 136 19.15 26.69 19.24
CA LYS A 136 19.91 26.04 20.33
C LYS A 136 19.11 25.98 21.63
N GLN A 137 18.31 27.01 21.91
CA GLN A 137 17.44 27.08 23.09
C GLN A 137 16.34 26.00 23.07
N VAL A 138 15.67 25.81 21.93
CA VAL A 138 14.64 24.76 21.77
C VAL A 138 15.27 23.37 21.80
N GLU A 139 16.42 23.20 21.13
CA GLU A 139 17.17 21.95 21.10
C GLU A 139 17.60 21.51 22.51
N ALA A 140 18.10 22.43 23.34
CA ALA A 140 18.51 22.16 24.72
C ALA A 140 17.37 21.60 25.59
N LEU A 141 16.11 21.94 25.30
CA LEU A 141 14.95 21.45 26.05
C LEU A 141 14.53 20.03 25.64
N LEU A 142 14.60 19.71 24.35
CA LEU A 142 13.87 18.58 23.76
C LEU A 142 14.76 17.46 23.17
N GLN A 143 15.96 17.78 22.70
CA GLN A 143 16.82 16.87 21.92
C GLN A 143 17.18 15.59 22.69
N ALA A 144 17.55 15.72 23.97
CA ALA A 144 18.02 14.61 24.80
C ALA A 144 17.01 13.45 24.92
N GLU A 145 15.71 13.76 24.93
CA GLU A 145 14.61 12.78 24.97
C GLU A 145 13.91 12.64 23.61
N SER A 146 14.42 13.34 22.60
CA SER A 146 13.91 13.37 21.22
C SER A 146 12.46 13.84 21.12
N TYR A 147 12.05 14.79 21.94
CA TYR A 147 10.73 15.41 21.79
C TYR A 147 10.75 16.46 20.68
N VAL A 148 9.56 16.84 20.21
CA VAL A 148 9.33 17.95 19.28
C VAL A 148 8.47 19.01 19.97
N PRO A 149 8.52 20.29 19.54
CA PRO A 149 7.77 21.39 20.16
C PRO A 149 6.27 21.39 19.76
N THR A 150 5.66 20.21 19.63
CA THR A 150 4.25 20.03 19.28
C THR A 150 3.46 19.56 20.49
N MET A 151 2.35 20.24 20.77
CA MET A 151 1.44 19.80 21.82
C MET A 151 0.64 18.59 21.31
N ASN A 152 0.78 17.46 21.98
CA ASN A 152 0.10 16.23 21.60
C ASN A 152 -1.40 16.32 21.94
N ALA A 153 -2.26 16.04 20.95
CA ALA A 153 -3.71 16.15 21.08
C ALA A 153 -4.28 15.28 22.21
N PHE A 154 -3.83 14.02 22.29
CA PHE A 154 -4.22 13.08 23.34
C PHE A 154 -3.74 13.54 24.72
N SER A 155 -2.55 14.12 24.78
CA SER A 155 -2.02 14.68 26.03
C SER A 155 -2.87 15.86 26.51
N ARG A 156 -3.27 16.74 25.58
CA ARG A 156 -4.13 17.90 25.85
C ARG A 156 -5.53 17.50 26.30
N ARG A 157 -6.16 16.53 25.62
CA ARG A 157 -7.58 16.19 25.79
C ARG A 157 -7.84 15.02 26.74
N LEU A 158 -6.99 13.99 26.71
CA LEU A 158 -7.16 12.72 27.44
C LEU A 158 -6.15 12.46 28.57
N SER A 159 -5.03 13.18 28.63
CA SER A 159 -4.11 13.07 29.78
C SER A 159 -4.47 13.93 31.02
N PRO A 160 -5.38 14.94 30.99
CA PRO A 160 -5.77 15.65 32.20
C PRO A 160 -6.17 14.71 33.35
N ARG A 161 -6.03 15.18 34.60
CA ARG A 161 -6.12 14.40 35.87
C ARG A 161 -7.27 13.39 35.95
N ILE A 162 -8.34 13.61 35.21
CA ILE A 162 -9.56 12.80 35.17
C ILE A 162 -9.33 11.46 34.45
N PHE A 163 -8.64 11.45 33.31
CA PHE A 163 -8.61 10.29 32.41
C PHE A 163 -7.30 9.47 32.46
N LYS A 164 -6.18 10.09 32.90
CA LYS A 164 -4.86 9.43 33.06
C LYS A 164 -4.41 8.63 31.83
N PHE A 165 -4.75 9.08 30.62
CA PHE A 165 -4.35 8.43 29.39
C PHE A 165 -2.85 8.63 29.11
N ASN A 166 -2.17 7.56 28.68
CA ASN A 166 -0.77 7.57 28.29
C ASN A 166 -0.65 7.08 26.83
N ILE A 167 -0.42 8.01 25.90
CA ILE A 167 -0.30 7.69 24.46
C ILE A 167 0.86 6.72 24.17
N PHE A 168 1.92 6.74 24.97
CA PHE A 168 3.07 5.85 24.75
C PHE A 168 2.75 4.38 24.98
N GLU A 169 1.66 4.07 25.70
CA GLU A 169 1.22 2.70 25.97
C GLU A 169 0.35 2.13 24.85
N THR A 170 -0.18 2.96 23.96
CA THR A 170 -1.06 2.50 22.87
C THR A 170 -0.30 2.03 21.62
N PHE A 171 0.98 2.36 21.50
CA PHE A 171 1.79 1.91 20.36
C PHE A 171 2.14 0.43 20.50
N VAL A 172 1.68 -0.37 19.55
CA VAL A 172 1.95 -1.81 19.47
C VAL A 172 3.09 -2.10 18.49
N VAL A 173 3.57 -3.34 18.48
CA VAL A 173 4.54 -3.82 17.49
C VAL A 173 3.88 -4.05 16.14
N ASP A 174 4.68 -4.02 15.08
CA ASP A 174 4.21 -4.17 13.70
C ASP A 174 5.08 -5.18 12.94
N GLN A 175 4.55 -6.38 12.73
CA GLN A 175 5.25 -7.48 12.06
C GLN A 175 5.67 -7.14 10.64
N LEU A 176 4.82 -6.42 9.90
CA LEU A 176 5.04 -6.12 8.50
C LEU A 176 6.23 -5.16 8.36
N HIS A 177 6.14 -4.00 9.00
CA HIS A 177 7.12 -2.93 8.81
C HIS A 177 8.36 -3.09 9.70
N GLU A 178 8.24 -3.70 10.88
CA GLU A 178 9.39 -3.87 11.80
C GLU A 178 10.19 -5.13 11.48
N ILE A 179 9.55 -6.22 11.07
CA ILE A 179 10.23 -7.50 10.85
C ILE A 179 10.42 -7.79 9.37
N GLU A 180 9.36 -7.94 8.57
CA GLU A 180 9.45 -8.42 7.18
C GLU A 180 10.11 -7.39 6.26
N LEU A 181 9.52 -6.20 6.16
CA LEU A 181 10.08 -5.03 5.45
C LEU A 181 11.17 -4.33 6.25
N GLY A 182 11.35 -4.72 7.52
CA GLY A 182 12.29 -4.11 8.43
C GLY A 182 13.59 -4.88 8.57
N VAL A 183 13.74 -5.58 9.71
CA VAL A 183 14.98 -6.28 10.06
C VAL A 183 15.33 -7.37 9.04
N TRP A 184 14.34 -8.11 8.54
CA TRP A 184 14.55 -9.16 7.55
C TRP A 184 15.04 -8.60 6.21
N LYS A 185 14.34 -7.62 5.62
CA LYS A 185 14.78 -6.93 4.38
C LYS A 185 16.23 -6.44 4.48
N SER A 186 16.60 -5.82 5.61
CA SER A 186 17.98 -5.36 5.86
C SER A 186 19.00 -6.51 5.96
N LEU A 187 18.67 -7.57 6.70
CA LEU A 187 19.52 -8.76 6.80
C LEU A 187 19.67 -9.45 5.43
N PHE A 188 18.57 -9.60 4.69
CA PHE A 188 18.54 -10.20 3.38
C PHE A 188 19.40 -9.42 2.37
N GLN A 189 19.27 -8.09 2.34
CA GLN A 189 20.13 -7.22 1.52
C GLN A 189 21.61 -7.42 1.86
N HIS A 190 21.96 -7.54 3.15
CA HIS A 190 23.34 -7.80 3.57
C HIS A 190 23.84 -9.19 3.15
N LEU A 191 22.98 -10.22 3.23
CA LEU A 191 23.28 -11.56 2.73
C LEU A 191 23.51 -11.58 1.21
N LEU A 192 22.75 -10.80 0.44
CA LEU A 192 22.98 -10.64 -0.99
C LEU A 192 24.30 -9.93 -1.30
N ARG A 193 24.68 -8.91 -0.52
CA ARG A 193 26.00 -8.27 -0.64
C ARG A 193 27.13 -9.27 -0.38
N LEU A 194 26.98 -10.15 0.61
CA LEU A 194 27.92 -11.25 0.88
C LEU A 194 27.94 -12.31 -0.23
N LEU A 195 26.79 -12.62 -0.82
CA LEU A 195 26.68 -13.52 -1.95
C LEU A 195 27.44 -12.97 -3.18
N HIS A 196 27.31 -11.66 -3.44
CA HIS A 196 28.07 -10.97 -4.48
C HIS A 196 29.58 -10.95 -4.21
N LEU A 197 30.00 -10.92 -2.94
CA LEU A 197 31.42 -11.09 -2.57
C LEU A 197 31.94 -12.49 -2.94
N GLY A 198 31.08 -13.52 -2.90
CA GLY A 198 31.37 -14.88 -3.38
C GLY A 198 31.43 -15.05 -4.90
N GLY A 199 31.05 -14.01 -5.67
CA GLY A 199 31.12 -13.98 -7.13
C GLY A 199 29.79 -14.26 -7.84
N SER A 200 29.74 -13.95 -9.15
CA SER A 200 28.52 -14.04 -9.97
C SER A 200 27.94 -15.45 -10.09
N ARG A 201 28.80 -16.48 -10.03
CA ARG A 201 28.37 -17.89 -10.05
C ARG A 201 27.47 -18.23 -8.87
N ASN A 202 27.77 -17.70 -7.67
CA ASN A 202 26.98 -17.96 -6.47
C ASN A 202 25.62 -17.26 -6.57
N VAL A 203 25.57 -16.06 -7.14
CA VAL A 203 24.32 -15.33 -7.41
C VAL A 203 23.43 -16.08 -8.41
N ALA A 204 24.00 -16.59 -9.50
CA ALA A 204 23.26 -17.40 -10.46
C ALA A 204 22.71 -18.68 -9.81
N LYS A 205 23.53 -19.37 -8.98
CA LYS A 205 23.10 -20.58 -8.27
C LYS A 205 22.02 -20.30 -7.23
N PHE A 206 22.08 -19.15 -6.56
CA PHE A 206 21.06 -18.69 -5.62
C PHE A 206 19.70 -18.51 -6.31
N ASN A 207 19.65 -17.82 -7.44
CA ASN A 207 18.41 -17.64 -8.19
C ASN A 207 17.88 -18.97 -8.78
N GLU A 208 18.77 -19.84 -9.26
CA GLU A 208 18.42 -21.20 -9.71
C GLU A 208 17.76 -22.01 -8.58
N ARG A 209 18.31 -21.95 -7.36
CA ARG A 209 17.76 -22.63 -6.19
C ARG A 209 16.40 -22.07 -5.80
N PHE A 210 16.21 -20.76 -5.81
CA PHE A 210 14.90 -20.16 -5.53
C PHE A 210 13.83 -20.58 -6.55
N ARG A 211 14.16 -20.60 -7.85
CA ARG A 211 13.27 -21.14 -8.90
C ARG A 211 12.92 -22.61 -8.74
N SER A 212 13.78 -23.36 -8.04
CA SER A 212 13.60 -24.78 -7.77
C SER A 212 12.75 -25.04 -6.51
N VAL A 213 12.41 -24.01 -5.73
CA VAL A 213 11.53 -24.15 -4.57
C VAL A 213 10.12 -24.48 -5.06
N PRO A 214 9.53 -25.62 -4.64
CA PRO A 214 8.18 -25.98 -5.06
C PRO A 214 7.16 -25.01 -4.45
N THR A 215 6.05 -24.81 -5.16
CA THR A 215 4.91 -24.09 -4.60
C THR A 215 4.31 -24.86 -3.42
N PHE A 216 3.73 -24.14 -2.47
CA PHE A 216 3.06 -24.74 -1.31
C PHE A 216 1.72 -24.07 -1.04
N GLY A 217 0.65 -24.77 -1.42
CA GLY A 217 -0.73 -24.28 -1.30
C GLY A 217 -0.91 -22.93 -1.99
N SER A 218 -1.61 -22.02 -1.30
CA SER A 218 -1.77 -20.62 -1.73
C SER A 218 -0.74 -19.67 -1.09
N VAL A 219 0.14 -20.18 -0.22
CA VAL A 219 1.08 -19.40 0.58
C VAL A 219 2.35 -19.14 -0.22
N ILE A 220 3.13 -20.19 -0.50
CA ILE A 220 4.36 -20.08 -1.28
C ILE A 220 4.05 -20.18 -2.78
N ARG A 221 4.27 -19.08 -3.49
CA ARG A 221 4.16 -19.01 -4.95
C ARG A 221 5.49 -19.35 -5.62
N MET A 222 5.43 -19.56 -6.93
CA MET A 222 6.62 -19.82 -7.73
C MET A 222 7.48 -18.55 -7.80
N PHE A 223 8.76 -18.66 -7.47
CA PHE A 223 9.74 -17.58 -7.64
C PHE A 223 10.22 -17.54 -9.10
N SER A 224 9.47 -16.91 -10.01
CA SER A 224 9.85 -16.81 -11.44
C SER A 224 11.04 -15.90 -11.67
N ASP A 225 11.09 -14.79 -10.93
CA ASP A 225 12.02 -13.69 -11.14
C ASP A 225 13.31 -13.89 -10.35
N ASP A 226 14.37 -13.15 -10.72
CA ASP A 226 15.63 -13.18 -9.99
C ASP A 226 15.47 -12.53 -8.61
N VAL A 227 15.32 -13.35 -7.58
CA VAL A 227 15.16 -12.92 -6.17
C VAL A 227 16.32 -12.03 -5.71
N ALA A 228 17.55 -12.31 -6.18
CA ALA A 228 18.73 -11.50 -5.86
C ALA A 228 18.68 -10.05 -6.38
N SER A 229 17.83 -9.75 -7.37
CA SER A 229 17.65 -8.39 -7.88
C SER A 229 16.88 -7.50 -6.91
N MET A 230 16.09 -8.11 -6.03
CA MET A 230 15.10 -7.45 -5.17
C MET A 230 14.16 -6.50 -5.95
N GLY A 231 13.94 -6.77 -7.24
CA GLY A 231 13.03 -6.00 -8.07
C GLY A 231 11.58 -6.42 -7.81
N ARG A 232 10.69 -5.44 -7.66
CA ARG A 232 9.22 -5.64 -7.59
C ARG A 232 8.75 -6.57 -6.46
N LEU A 233 9.50 -6.66 -5.37
CA LEU A 233 9.11 -7.45 -4.19
C LEU A 233 8.14 -6.65 -3.32
N ALA A 234 6.98 -7.22 -3.05
CA ALA A 234 6.04 -6.76 -2.02
C ALA A 234 6.38 -7.39 -0.67
N ALA A 235 5.72 -6.93 0.40
CA ALA A 235 5.97 -7.43 1.75
C ALA A 235 5.75 -8.94 1.90
N ARG A 236 4.71 -9.49 1.25
CA ARG A 236 4.46 -10.93 1.21
C ARG A 236 5.65 -11.73 0.65
N ASP A 237 6.37 -11.17 -0.32
CA ASP A 237 7.47 -11.87 -0.97
C ASP A 237 8.66 -11.97 0.00
N PHE A 238 8.88 -10.95 0.83
CA PHE A 238 9.88 -11.01 1.89
C PHE A 238 9.60 -12.11 2.90
N GLU A 239 8.34 -12.30 3.31
CA GLU A 239 7.96 -13.43 4.16
C GLU A 239 8.24 -14.77 3.48
N ASP A 240 7.78 -14.96 2.24
CA ASP A 240 7.96 -16.21 1.50
C ASP A 240 9.45 -16.53 1.30
N ILE A 241 10.28 -15.51 1.01
CA ILE A 241 11.74 -15.65 0.92
C ILE A 241 12.31 -16.10 2.27
N LEU A 242 11.92 -15.49 3.40
CA LEU A 242 12.41 -15.88 4.72
C LEU A 242 12.12 -17.36 5.01
N GLN A 243 10.90 -17.82 4.69
CA GLN A 243 10.48 -19.20 4.92
C GLN A 243 11.28 -20.22 4.10
N CYS A 244 11.75 -19.83 2.91
CA CYS A 244 12.42 -20.75 1.97
C CYS A 244 13.95 -20.56 1.87
N CYS A 245 14.52 -19.49 2.44
CA CYS A 245 15.90 -19.09 2.12
C CYS A 245 17.01 -19.98 2.71
N ILE A 246 16.77 -20.70 3.81
CA ILE A 246 17.79 -21.50 4.51
C ILE A 246 18.50 -22.49 3.56
N PRO A 247 17.79 -23.44 2.90
CA PRO A 247 18.42 -24.36 1.95
C PRO A 247 18.96 -23.66 0.70
N VAL A 248 18.41 -22.48 0.35
CA VAL A 248 18.87 -21.73 -0.82
C VAL A 248 20.26 -21.15 -0.57
N PHE A 249 20.53 -20.59 0.62
CA PHE A 249 21.83 -20.02 0.97
C PHE A 249 22.91 -21.05 1.31
N GLU A 250 22.56 -22.31 1.58
CA GLU A 250 23.50 -23.32 2.11
C GLU A 250 24.74 -23.49 1.22
N GLY A 251 25.93 -23.17 1.77
CA GLY A 251 27.20 -23.29 1.08
C GLY A 251 27.44 -22.29 -0.05
N LEU A 252 26.63 -21.23 -0.18
CA LEU A 252 26.83 -20.17 -1.19
C LEU A 252 27.51 -18.91 -0.64
N LEU A 253 27.49 -18.72 0.67
CA LEU A 253 28.11 -17.56 1.31
C LEU A 253 29.62 -17.83 1.54
N PRO A 254 30.42 -16.77 1.75
CA PRO A 254 31.83 -16.94 2.07
C PRO A 254 32.05 -17.89 3.27
N PRO A 255 33.04 -18.80 3.22
CA PRO A 255 33.24 -19.81 4.27
C PRO A 255 33.43 -19.22 5.68
N GLN A 256 33.89 -17.98 5.78
CA GLN A 256 34.08 -17.28 7.04
C GLN A 256 32.75 -16.99 7.76
N CYS A 257 31.65 -16.84 7.03
CA CYS A 257 30.35 -16.43 7.58
C CYS A 257 29.19 -17.39 7.29
N ASP A 258 29.31 -18.32 6.35
CA ASP A 258 28.21 -19.21 5.92
C ASP A 258 27.54 -19.95 7.09
N ALA A 259 28.32 -20.65 7.92
CA ALA A 259 27.79 -21.38 9.06
C ALA A 259 27.09 -20.47 10.10
N GLN A 260 27.56 -19.23 10.25
CA GLN A 260 26.92 -18.27 11.15
C GLN A 260 25.64 -17.69 10.54
N ALA A 261 25.66 -17.36 9.25
CA ALA A 261 24.48 -16.91 8.53
C ALA A 261 23.36 -17.96 8.58
N GLN A 262 23.69 -19.24 8.39
CA GLN A 262 22.73 -20.34 8.51
C GLN A 262 22.10 -20.44 9.91
N ARG A 263 22.91 -20.33 10.98
CA ARG A 263 22.39 -20.29 12.36
C ARG A 263 21.50 -19.08 12.61
N LEU A 264 21.90 -17.91 12.12
CA LEU A 264 21.11 -16.67 12.24
C LEU A 264 19.78 -16.80 11.51
N LEU A 265 19.77 -17.30 10.27
CA LEU A 265 18.56 -17.52 9.48
C LEU A 265 17.61 -18.50 10.17
N PHE A 266 18.12 -19.60 10.72
CA PHE A 266 17.32 -20.55 11.49
C PHE A 266 16.67 -19.90 12.72
N ILE A 267 17.46 -19.19 13.53
CA ILE A 267 16.97 -18.51 14.75
C ILE A 267 15.97 -17.40 14.39
N PHE A 268 16.21 -16.68 13.30
CA PHE A 268 15.31 -15.64 12.82
C PHE A 268 13.98 -16.24 12.35
N ALA A 269 14.01 -17.31 11.56
CA ALA A 269 12.82 -18.00 11.09
C ALA A 269 12.02 -18.63 12.25
N GLU A 270 12.69 -19.24 13.22
CA GLU A 270 12.06 -19.76 14.45
C GLU A 270 11.38 -18.61 15.23
N TRP A 271 12.06 -17.46 15.37
CA TRP A 271 11.50 -16.31 16.07
C TRP A 271 10.30 -15.72 15.33
N HIS A 272 10.41 -15.58 14.01
CA HIS A 272 9.36 -15.09 13.13
C HIS A 272 8.11 -15.98 13.20
N GLY A 273 8.28 -17.31 13.09
CA GLY A 273 7.17 -18.26 13.22
C GLY A 273 6.51 -18.21 14.60
N LEU A 274 7.29 -18.03 15.66
CA LEU A 274 6.77 -17.91 17.02
C LEU A 274 6.01 -16.60 17.24
N ALA A 275 6.46 -15.48 16.65
CA ALA A 275 5.78 -14.19 16.70
C ALA A 275 4.42 -14.20 15.99
N LYS A 276 4.26 -15.06 14.98
CA LYS A 276 3.05 -15.20 14.17
C LYS A 276 2.03 -16.22 14.70
N LEU A 277 2.27 -16.81 15.86
CA LEU A 277 1.28 -17.71 16.44
C LEU A 277 -0.01 -16.96 16.76
N ARG A 278 -1.15 -17.52 16.35
CA ARG A 278 -2.49 -17.01 16.69
C ARG A 278 -2.94 -17.37 18.11
N ARG A 279 -2.10 -18.07 18.86
CA ARG A 279 -2.31 -18.38 20.27
C ARG A 279 -0.98 -18.49 21.00
N HIS A 280 -0.82 -17.69 22.04
CA HIS A 280 0.31 -17.80 22.95
C HIS A 280 -0.11 -18.39 24.29
N THR A 281 0.79 -19.16 24.89
CA THR A 281 0.71 -19.60 26.28
C THR A 281 1.86 -18.97 27.06
N THR A 282 1.83 -19.06 28.38
CA THR A 282 2.95 -18.62 29.22
C THR A 282 4.26 -19.30 28.81
N GLU A 283 4.23 -20.56 28.37
CA GLU A 283 5.41 -21.27 27.90
C GLU A 283 5.91 -20.80 26.53
N THR A 284 5.02 -20.53 25.56
CA THR A 284 5.47 -19.99 24.27
C THR A 284 6.09 -18.60 24.43
N LEU A 285 5.56 -17.76 25.32
CA LEU A 285 6.16 -16.45 25.65
C LEU A 285 7.52 -16.58 26.34
N LYS A 286 7.71 -17.56 27.23
CA LYS A 286 9.02 -17.86 27.83
C LYS A 286 10.02 -18.32 26.76
N THR A 287 9.60 -19.18 25.83
CA THR A 287 10.42 -19.60 24.70
C THR A 287 10.79 -18.40 23.82
N MET A 288 9.82 -17.54 23.50
CA MET A 288 10.04 -16.34 22.70
C MET A 288 11.06 -15.41 23.36
N LYS A 289 10.97 -15.20 24.67
CA LYS A 289 11.95 -14.39 25.42
C LYS A 289 13.38 -14.95 25.32
N LYS A 290 13.54 -16.27 25.47
CA LYS A 290 14.83 -16.93 25.30
C LYS A 290 15.34 -16.78 23.87
N LEU A 291 14.46 -16.93 22.90
CA LEU A 291 14.79 -16.85 21.48
C LEU A 291 15.15 -15.43 21.05
N THR A 292 14.44 -14.40 21.52
CA THR A 292 14.83 -12.98 21.34
C THR A 292 16.22 -12.69 21.89
N THR A 293 16.59 -13.30 23.01
CA THR A 293 17.93 -13.17 23.60
C THR A 293 19.00 -13.78 22.67
N LYS A 294 18.74 -14.98 22.14
CA LYS A 294 19.62 -15.65 21.18
C LYS A 294 19.72 -14.87 19.87
N LEU A 295 18.58 -14.44 19.31
CA LEU A 295 18.51 -13.66 18.08
C LEU A 295 19.32 -12.36 18.19
N GLY A 296 19.16 -11.61 19.29
CA GLY A 296 19.96 -10.41 19.52
C GLY A 296 21.46 -10.69 19.60
N ALA A 297 21.87 -11.83 20.19
CA ALA A 297 23.27 -12.22 20.26
C ALA A 297 23.84 -12.59 18.87
N GLU A 298 23.11 -13.36 18.08
CA GLU A 298 23.51 -13.75 16.73
C GLU A 298 23.56 -12.56 15.78
N LEU A 299 22.58 -11.64 15.83
CA LEU A 299 22.60 -10.40 15.04
C LEU A 299 23.85 -9.57 15.33
N ARG A 300 24.19 -9.38 16.62
CA ARG A 300 25.41 -8.66 17.02
C ARG A 300 26.67 -9.36 16.52
N SER A 301 26.78 -10.67 16.75
CA SER A 301 27.97 -11.42 16.35
C SER A 301 28.16 -11.44 14.83
N PHE A 302 27.07 -11.55 14.07
CA PHE A 302 27.10 -11.51 12.61
C PHE A 302 27.46 -10.12 12.07
N ALA A 303 26.94 -9.05 12.70
CA ALA A 303 27.34 -7.69 12.38
C ALA A 303 28.84 -7.46 12.62
N GLU A 304 29.40 -7.91 13.75
CA GLU A 304 30.84 -7.78 14.02
C GLU A 304 31.71 -8.61 13.06
N LEU A 305 31.32 -9.85 12.76
CA LEU A 305 32.05 -10.70 11.82
C LEU A 305 32.16 -10.03 10.44
N THR A 306 31.03 -9.55 9.93
CA THR A 306 30.94 -9.01 8.57
C THR A 306 31.57 -7.62 8.43
N LYS A 307 31.81 -6.88 9.52
CA LYS A 307 32.58 -5.61 9.48
C LYS A 307 34.00 -5.79 8.96
N THR A 308 34.64 -6.92 9.26
CA THR A 308 36.01 -7.20 8.79
C THR A 308 36.06 -7.71 7.35
N MET A 309 34.89 -8.02 6.77
CA MET A 309 34.78 -8.47 5.40
C MET A 309 34.67 -7.27 4.45
N ASN A 310 35.27 -7.36 3.26
CA ASN A 310 35.16 -6.32 2.23
C ASN A 310 33.79 -6.39 1.52
N VAL A 311 32.71 -6.26 2.28
CA VAL A 311 31.34 -6.27 1.77
C VAL A 311 31.07 -4.95 1.05
N ARG A 312 30.57 -5.02 -0.18
CA ARG A 312 30.33 -3.85 -1.04
C ARG A 312 28.90 -3.82 -1.52
N GLU A 313 28.48 -2.67 -2.02
CA GLU A 313 27.23 -2.50 -2.77
C GLU A 313 27.09 -3.58 -3.85
N THR A 314 25.89 -4.13 -4.00
CA THR A 314 25.54 -4.94 -5.18
C THR A 314 25.60 -4.07 -6.45
N PRO A 315 25.75 -4.67 -7.64
CA PRO A 315 25.70 -3.91 -8.89
C PRO A 315 24.42 -3.09 -9.06
N GLY A 316 23.27 -3.62 -8.61
CA GLY A 316 21.99 -2.91 -8.64
C GLY A 316 21.95 -1.70 -7.69
N GLU A 317 22.49 -1.82 -6.48
CA GLU A 317 22.60 -0.70 -5.54
C GLU A 317 23.49 0.41 -6.09
N TYR A 318 24.65 0.04 -6.65
CA TYR A 318 25.56 0.97 -7.28
C TYR A 318 24.90 1.74 -8.44
N ALA A 319 24.18 1.03 -9.31
CA ALA A 319 23.47 1.64 -10.43
C ALA A 319 22.35 2.60 -9.95
N ARG A 320 21.57 2.20 -8.95
CA ARG A 320 20.54 3.07 -8.34
C ARG A 320 21.14 4.33 -7.73
N ARG A 321 22.26 4.20 -6.98
CA ARG A 321 22.99 5.35 -6.42
C ARG A 321 23.46 6.29 -7.53
N LYS A 322 24.09 5.77 -8.58
CA LYS A 322 24.57 6.60 -9.71
C LYS A 322 23.42 7.32 -10.42
N LYS A 323 22.28 6.66 -10.62
CA LYS A 323 21.07 7.29 -11.19
C LYS A 323 20.56 8.44 -10.31
N ARG A 324 20.49 8.25 -8.99
CA ARG A 324 20.09 9.31 -8.03
C ARG A 324 21.07 10.48 -8.04
N GLN A 325 22.37 10.20 -8.06
CA GLN A 325 23.40 11.24 -8.14
C GLN A 325 23.29 12.05 -9.44
N ALA A 326 23.03 11.40 -10.57
CA ALA A 326 22.82 12.08 -11.85
C ALA A 326 21.55 12.94 -11.82
N ALA A 327 20.44 12.44 -11.27
CA ALA A 327 19.19 13.19 -11.13
C ALA A 327 19.36 14.43 -10.24
N ALA A 328 20.02 14.30 -9.08
CA ALA A 328 20.29 15.41 -8.18
C ALA A 328 21.25 16.45 -8.80
N GLN A 329 22.21 16.01 -9.62
CA GLN A 329 23.07 16.92 -10.38
C GLN A 329 22.28 17.66 -11.46
N ALA A 330 21.39 16.97 -12.18
CA ALA A 330 20.51 17.58 -13.19
C ALA A 330 19.58 18.66 -12.58
N GLN A 331 19.00 18.38 -11.41
CA GLN A 331 18.19 19.34 -10.65
C GLN A 331 19.02 20.56 -10.21
N ARG A 332 20.24 20.35 -9.69
CA ARG A 332 21.14 21.45 -9.31
C ARG A 332 21.60 22.31 -10.50
N SER A 333 21.76 21.72 -11.69
CA SER A 333 22.08 22.46 -12.90
C SER A 333 20.91 23.28 -13.46
N MET A 334 19.66 22.94 -13.12
CA MET A 334 18.50 23.78 -13.40
C MET A 334 18.34 24.95 -12.41
N GLU A 335 18.89 24.84 -11.20
CA GLU A 335 18.67 25.81 -10.11
C GLU A 335 19.84 26.76 -9.79
N THR A 336 20.89 26.92 -10.61
CA THR A 336 21.88 27.99 -10.35
C THR A 336 22.46 28.68 -11.58
N THR A 337 21.97 29.89 -11.87
CA THR A 337 22.85 31.06 -11.97
C THR A 337 23.11 31.59 -10.56
N THR A 338 24.39 31.72 -10.22
CA THR A 338 24.95 32.34 -8.98
C THR A 338 24.93 31.52 -7.68
N SER A 339 25.94 30.68 -7.48
CA SER A 339 26.99 30.91 -6.46
C SER A 339 27.97 29.72 -6.41
N LYS A 340 29.26 30.01 -6.62
CA LYS A 340 30.37 29.04 -6.48
C LYS A 340 30.64 28.81 -4.98
N GLY A 341 30.01 27.79 -4.40
CA GLY A 341 30.34 27.25 -3.09
C GLY A 341 31.01 25.89 -3.19
N LYS A 342 32.30 25.81 -2.82
CA LYS A 342 33.05 24.54 -2.70
C LYS A 342 32.40 23.65 -1.64
N THR A 343 31.72 22.58 -2.03
CA THR A 343 31.32 21.51 -1.12
C THR A 343 32.37 20.40 -1.14
N LYS A 344 33.05 20.20 -0.01
CA LYS A 344 33.85 19.00 0.27
C LYS A 344 32.89 17.82 0.33
N ALA A 345 32.92 16.94 -0.68
CA ALA A 345 32.27 15.65 -0.60
C ALA A 345 32.87 14.85 0.56
N SER A 346 32.03 14.31 1.45
CA SER A 346 32.45 13.36 2.48
C SER A 346 32.99 12.12 1.76
N ALA A 347 34.31 11.93 1.80
CA ALA A 347 34.99 10.80 1.20
C ALA A 347 34.61 9.52 1.96
N HIS A 348 33.57 8.83 1.51
CA HIS A 348 33.45 7.41 1.83
C HIS A 348 34.65 6.68 1.20
N PRO A 349 35.19 5.64 1.85
CA PRO A 349 36.24 4.83 1.23
C PRO A 349 35.66 4.14 -0.01
N GLU A 350 35.89 4.74 -1.18
CA GLU A 350 35.53 4.16 -2.47
C GLU A 350 36.57 3.10 -2.83
N THR A 351 36.12 1.92 -3.22
CA THR A 351 37.00 0.87 -3.72
C THR A 351 37.38 1.16 -5.18
N PRO A 352 38.39 0.47 -5.76
CA PRO A 352 38.86 0.76 -7.13
C PRO A 352 37.79 0.63 -8.22
N ASP A 353 36.71 -0.10 -7.94
CA ASP A 353 35.53 -0.27 -8.80
C ASP A 353 34.40 0.75 -8.53
N GLY A 354 34.63 1.74 -7.66
CA GLY A 354 33.69 2.82 -7.33
C GLY A 354 32.53 2.44 -6.42
N ARG A 355 32.43 1.17 -6.01
CA ARG A 355 31.39 0.67 -5.09
C ARG A 355 31.71 1.04 -3.65
N ARG A 356 30.68 1.35 -2.84
CA ARG A 356 30.88 1.67 -1.41
C ARG A 356 30.99 0.39 -0.58
N ILE A 357 31.78 0.47 0.49
CA ILE A 357 31.80 -0.55 1.55
C ILE A 357 30.49 -0.43 2.34
N CYS A 358 29.85 -1.57 2.60
CA CYS A 358 28.57 -1.66 3.30
C CYS A 358 28.73 -2.40 4.64
N TYR A 359 28.01 -1.92 5.66
CA TYR A 359 27.98 -2.53 6.99
C TYR A 359 26.56 -2.97 7.35
N PHE A 360 26.44 -4.01 8.16
CA PHE A 360 25.15 -4.43 8.69
C PHE A 360 24.77 -3.58 9.91
N ASN A 361 23.91 -2.58 9.71
CA ASN A 361 23.48 -1.68 10.78
C ASN A 361 22.35 -2.31 11.60
N ILE A 362 22.63 -2.60 12.87
CA ILE A 362 21.66 -3.12 13.84
C ILE A 362 21.26 -2.09 14.92
N ASN A 363 21.68 -0.83 14.78
CA ASN A 363 21.29 0.28 15.66
C ASN A 363 20.04 1.00 15.15
N THR A 364 18.99 0.23 14.85
CA THR A 364 17.74 0.73 14.26
C THR A 364 16.56 0.57 15.20
N TYR A 365 15.49 1.36 14.98
CA TYR A 365 14.23 1.20 15.72
C TYR A 365 13.66 -0.21 15.55
N LYS A 366 13.71 -0.73 14.33
CA LYS A 366 13.18 -2.04 13.95
C LYS A 366 13.83 -3.17 14.76
N VAL A 367 15.16 -3.16 14.91
CA VAL A 367 15.87 -4.13 15.78
C VAL A 367 15.49 -3.93 17.25
N HIS A 368 15.34 -2.68 17.69
CA HIS A 368 14.89 -2.41 19.06
C HIS A 368 13.44 -2.90 19.29
N ALA A 369 12.54 -2.82 18.31
CA ALA A 369 11.14 -3.22 18.47
C ALA A 369 10.96 -4.73 18.72
N ILE A 370 11.86 -5.59 18.22
CA ILE A 370 11.85 -7.05 18.45
C ILE A 370 11.70 -7.40 19.94
N GLY A 371 12.32 -6.62 20.83
CA GLY A 371 12.27 -6.85 22.28
C GLY A 371 10.89 -6.57 22.91
N ASP A 372 10.04 -5.80 22.24
CA ASP A 372 8.72 -5.40 22.77
C ASP A 372 7.62 -6.42 22.47
N TYR A 373 7.81 -7.32 21.49
CA TYR A 373 6.82 -8.32 21.08
C TYR A 373 6.29 -9.16 22.24
N ILE A 374 7.17 -9.61 23.14
CA ILE A 374 6.77 -10.49 24.25
C ILE A 374 5.78 -9.77 25.19
N TYR A 375 6.04 -8.51 25.49
CA TYR A 375 5.17 -7.71 26.36
C TYR A 375 3.88 -7.32 25.63
N ILE A 376 3.98 -6.92 24.36
CA ILE A 376 2.81 -6.49 23.59
C ILE A 376 1.88 -7.66 23.31
N ILE A 377 2.38 -8.84 22.98
CA ILE A 377 1.56 -10.05 22.81
C ILE A 377 0.87 -10.45 24.11
N ALA A 378 1.57 -10.34 25.25
CA ALA A 378 0.99 -10.65 26.55
C ALA A 378 -0.14 -9.68 26.95
N GLU A 379 -0.02 -8.40 26.61
CA GLU A 379 -0.95 -7.34 27.00
C GLU A 379 -2.13 -7.18 26.02
N PHE A 380 -1.85 -7.21 24.71
CA PHE A 380 -2.80 -6.87 23.65
C PHE A 380 -3.28 -8.08 22.84
N GLY A 381 -2.70 -9.25 23.06
CA GLY A 381 -3.00 -10.45 22.28
C GLY A 381 -2.12 -10.57 21.03
N THR A 382 -2.47 -11.54 20.18
CA THR A 382 -1.66 -11.96 19.04
C THR A 382 -1.63 -10.90 17.93
N THR A 383 -0.52 -10.83 17.19
CA THR A 383 -0.24 -9.73 16.24
C THR A 383 -1.20 -9.66 15.06
N ASP A 384 -1.88 -10.76 14.74
CA ASP A 384 -2.94 -10.81 13.73
C ASP A 384 -4.17 -9.97 14.13
N SER A 385 -4.41 -9.74 15.42
CA SER A 385 -5.55 -8.95 15.92
C SER A 385 -5.43 -7.44 15.64
N TYR A 386 -4.22 -6.96 15.36
CA TYR A 386 -3.92 -5.55 15.10
C TYR A 386 -2.91 -5.40 13.97
N SER A 387 -2.96 -6.28 12.97
CA SER A 387 -2.02 -6.22 11.83
C SER A 387 -2.29 -4.99 10.96
N THR A 388 -1.23 -4.26 10.61
CA THR A 388 -1.28 -3.14 9.65
C THR A 388 -1.64 -3.59 8.22
N GLN A 389 -1.47 -4.88 7.91
CA GLN A 389 -1.94 -5.47 6.65
C GLN A 389 -3.44 -5.23 6.40
N ILE A 390 -4.25 -5.13 7.47
CA ILE A 390 -5.68 -4.84 7.36
C ILE A 390 -5.90 -3.45 6.74
N CYS A 391 -5.15 -2.45 7.20
CA CYS A 391 -5.21 -1.09 6.68
C CYS A 391 -4.58 -1.00 5.28
N GLU A 392 -3.47 -1.70 5.05
CA GLU A 392 -2.80 -1.72 3.74
C GLU A 392 -3.69 -2.32 2.64
N LEU A 393 -4.47 -3.36 2.95
CA LEU A 393 -5.46 -3.90 2.02
C LEU A 393 -6.50 -2.85 1.61
N GLN A 394 -6.83 -1.91 2.50
CA GLN A 394 -7.73 -0.81 2.18
C GLN A 394 -7.09 0.20 1.21
N HIS A 395 -5.76 0.37 1.24
CA HIS A 395 -5.05 1.22 0.28
C HIS A 395 -5.21 0.74 -1.16
N ARG A 396 -5.51 -0.56 -1.39
CA ARG A 396 -5.82 -1.06 -2.74
C ARG A 396 -6.97 -0.30 -3.40
N PHE A 397 -8.02 0.02 -2.64
CA PHE A 397 -9.16 0.77 -3.17
C PHE A 397 -8.76 2.20 -3.57
N ILE A 398 -7.94 2.84 -2.73
CA ILE A 398 -7.41 4.19 -2.97
C ILE A 398 -6.51 4.18 -4.21
N LYS A 399 -5.62 3.19 -4.35
CA LYS A 399 -4.76 3.02 -5.55
C LYS A 399 -5.61 2.83 -6.82
N ILE A 400 -6.66 2.02 -6.78
CA ILE A 400 -7.59 1.85 -7.92
C ILE A 400 -8.32 3.16 -8.25
N GLN A 401 -8.75 3.93 -7.24
CA GLN A 401 -9.38 5.24 -7.46
C GLN A 401 -8.39 6.22 -8.11
N PHE A 402 -7.15 6.26 -7.62
CA PHE A 402 -6.09 7.09 -8.17
C PHE A 402 -5.83 6.77 -9.65
N GLU A 403 -5.74 5.49 -10.02
CA GLU A 403 -5.58 5.04 -11.41
C GLU A 403 -6.73 5.49 -12.34
N ARG A 404 -7.93 5.72 -11.77
CA ARG A 404 -9.11 6.20 -12.50
C ARG A 404 -9.17 7.73 -12.61
N THR A 405 -8.22 8.45 -12.03
CA THR A 405 -8.11 9.91 -12.18
C THR A 405 -7.22 10.28 -13.35
N ASN A 406 -7.33 11.52 -13.81
CA ASN A 406 -6.40 12.06 -14.81
C ASN A 406 -5.02 12.46 -14.22
N LYS A 407 -4.74 12.12 -12.95
CA LYS A 407 -3.52 12.46 -12.20
C LYS A 407 -3.27 13.97 -12.00
N LYS A 408 -4.29 14.80 -12.18
CA LYS A 408 -4.30 16.23 -11.86
C LYS A 408 -5.42 16.49 -10.85
N ASP A 409 -5.22 17.33 -9.82
CA ASP A 409 -6.24 17.66 -8.82
C ASP A 409 -6.95 16.40 -8.27
N VAL A 410 -6.12 15.39 -7.97
CA VAL A 410 -6.53 14.00 -7.81
C VAL A 410 -7.52 13.82 -6.65
N VAL A 411 -7.40 14.66 -5.62
CA VAL A 411 -8.20 14.62 -4.39
C VAL A 411 -9.68 14.73 -4.67
N GLU A 412 -10.08 15.74 -5.43
CA GLU A 412 -11.48 16.03 -5.71
C GLU A 412 -12.09 14.91 -6.55
N GLN A 413 -11.33 14.42 -7.54
CA GLN A 413 -11.74 13.31 -8.39
C GLN A 413 -11.91 12.02 -7.58
N MET A 414 -10.96 11.68 -6.72
CA MET A 414 -11.05 10.50 -5.86
C MET A 414 -12.22 10.60 -4.88
N THR A 415 -12.44 11.78 -4.30
CA THR A 415 -13.59 12.03 -3.42
C THR A 415 -14.90 11.80 -4.16
N ARG A 416 -15.05 12.37 -5.36
CA ARG A 416 -16.24 12.14 -6.20
C ARG A 416 -16.43 10.67 -6.56
N ILE A 417 -15.37 9.95 -6.90
CA ILE A 417 -15.45 8.51 -7.18
C ILE A 417 -15.92 7.75 -5.92
N GLY A 418 -15.40 8.11 -4.75
CA GLY A 418 -15.80 7.54 -3.46
C GLY A 418 -17.26 7.82 -3.12
N ASP A 419 -17.75 9.03 -3.38
CA ASP A 419 -19.14 9.42 -3.17
C ASP A 419 -20.08 8.61 -4.06
N VAL A 420 -19.76 8.50 -5.35
CA VAL A 420 -20.54 7.69 -6.30
C VAL A 420 -20.59 6.22 -5.85
N ALA A 421 -19.45 5.63 -5.49
CA ALA A 421 -19.40 4.26 -5.00
C ALA A 421 -20.23 4.06 -3.72
N SER A 422 -20.23 5.04 -2.82
CA SER A 422 -21.00 5.01 -1.58
C SER A 422 -22.51 5.13 -1.82
N VAL A 423 -22.92 5.91 -2.82
CA VAL A 423 -24.32 6.01 -3.25
C VAL A 423 -24.79 4.69 -3.86
N LEU A 424 -24.02 4.12 -4.79
CA LEU A 424 -24.35 2.83 -5.42
C LEU A 424 -24.53 1.72 -4.37
N LYS A 425 -23.59 1.60 -3.42
CA LYS A 425 -23.69 0.61 -2.33
C LYS A 425 -24.94 0.80 -1.47
N ARG A 426 -25.37 2.04 -1.26
CA ARG A 426 -26.60 2.33 -0.51
C ARG A 426 -27.84 1.93 -1.29
N MET A 427 -27.85 2.17 -2.61
CA MET A 427 -28.92 1.73 -3.50
C MET A 427 -29.03 0.21 -3.51
N ASP A 428 -27.91 -0.50 -3.61
CA ASP A 428 -27.88 -1.96 -3.56
C ASP A 428 -28.48 -2.49 -2.25
N LEU A 429 -28.10 -1.91 -1.10
CA LEU A 429 -28.65 -2.29 0.20
C LEU A 429 -30.17 -2.01 0.29
N GLU A 430 -30.64 -0.90 -0.28
CA GLU A 430 -32.07 -0.59 -0.31
C GLU A 430 -32.83 -1.59 -1.21
N LEU A 431 -32.26 -1.98 -2.34
CA LEU A 431 -32.82 -3.01 -3.22
C LEU A 431 -32.91 -4.36 -2.50
N GLU A 432 -31.84 -4.81 -1.84
CA GLU A 432 -31.84 -6.04 -1.04
C GLU A 432 -32.93 -6.02 0.05
N GLN A 433 -33.09 -4.90 0.74
CA GLN A 433 -34.14 -4.74 1.75
C GLN A 433 -35.54 -4.81 1.15
N ARG A 434 -35.76 -4.20 -0.02
CA ARG A 434 -37.05 -4.27 -0.70
C ARG A 434 -37.34 -5.67 -1.24
N GLU A 435 -36.35 -6.36 -1.80
CA GLU A 435 -36.50 -7.75 -2.24
C GLU A 435 -36.89 -8.66 -1.07
N ALA A 436 -36.23 -8.52 0.09
CA ALA A 436 -36.60 -9.27 1.29
C ALA A 436 -38.03 -8.96 1.77
N GLN A 437 -38.47 -7.70 1.69
CA GLN A 437 -39.84 -7.31 2.02
C GLN A 437 -40.87 -7.89 1.03
N LEU A 438 -40.56 -7.90 -0.26
CA LEU A 438 -41.41 -8.48 -1.30
C LEU A 438 -41.51 -10.00 -1.16
N GLN A 439 -40.42 -10.69 -0.81
CA GLN A 439 -40.44 -12.12 -0.51
C GLN A 439 -41.31 -12.47 0.70
N LEU A 440 -41.30 -11.63 1.74
CA LEU A 440 -42.18 -11.77 2.90
C LEU A 440 -43.66 -11.46 2.59
N GLN A 441 -43.94 -10.60 1.62
CA GLN A 441 -45.30 -10.31 1.15
C GLN A 441 -45.84 -11.38 0.19
N ASN A 442 -44.97 -12.05 -0.55
CA ASN A 442 -45.34 -13.12 -1.48
C ASN A 442 -45.40 -14.52 -0.84
N SER A 443 -45.35 -14.64 0.50
CA SER A 443 -45.47 -15.94 1.19
C SER A 443 -46.83 -16.62 1.03
N ASP A 444 -47.84 -15.91 0.51
CA ASP A 444 -49.17 -16.45 0.17
C ASP A 444 -49.25 -16.98 -1.28
N CYS A 445 -48.16 -16.96 -2.05
CA CYS A 445 -48.09 -17.61 -3.36
C CYS A 445 -47.49 -19.02 -3.19
N GLU A 446 -48.33 -20.05 -3.37
CA GLU A 446 -47.89 -21.46 -3.39
C GLU A 446 -46.66 -21.60 -4.30
N SER A 447 -45.55 -22.09 -3.74
CA SER A 447 -44.42 -22.52 -4.54
C SER A 447 -44.90 -23.54 -5.56
N LEU A 448 -44.74 -23.26 -6.85
CA LEU A 448 -45.02 -24.23 -7.90
C LEU A 448 -44.27 -25.54 -7.55
N PRO A 449 -44.95 -26.70 -7.53
CA PRO A 449 -44.31 -27.95 -7.18
C PRO A 449 -43.16 -28.19 -8.16
N LEU A 450 -41.98 -28.50 -7.61
CA LEU A 450 -40.81 -28.89 -8.38
C LEU A 450 -41.20 -30.09 -9.27
N ASP A 451 -41.03 -29.93 -10.59
CA ASP A 451 -41.31 -30.98 -11.55
C ASP A 451 -40.43 -32.22 -11.25
N PRO A 452 -41.01 -33.36 -10.85
CA PRO A 452 -40.26 -34.55 -10.50
C PRO A 452 -39.42 -35.08 -11.68
N GLU A 453 -39.87 -34.87 -12.94
CA GLU A 453 -39.15 -35.31 -14.13
C GLU A 453 -37.92 -34.44 -14.41
N GLY A 454 -38.03 -33.12 -14.26
CA GLY A 454 -36.90 -32.19 -14.33
C GLY A 454 -35.81 -32.47 -13.28
N VAL A 455 -36.19 -32.80 -12.04
CA VAL A 455 -35.23 -33.11 -10.97
C VAL A 455 -34.49 -34.42 -11.25
N GLN A 456 -35.20 -35.46 -11.71
CA GLN A 456 -34.58 -36.74 -12.03
C GLN A 456 -33.64 -36.65 -13.23
N SER A 457 -34.02 -35.91 -14.27
CA SER A 457 -33.19 -35.72 -15.46
C SER A 457 -31.90 -34.92 -15.20
N LEU A 458 -31.95 -33.99 -14.25
CA LEU A 458 -30.79 -33.21 -13.79
C LEU A 458 -29.82 -34.08 -12.95
N LEU A 459 -30.35 -35.04 -12.19
CA LEU A 459 -29.57 -36.07 -11.50
C LEU A 459 -28.95 -37.09 -12.47
N ASP A 460 -29.62 -37.36 -13.59
CA ASP A 460 -29.17 -38.31 -14.63
C ASP A 460 -28.24 -37.67 -15.68
N GLY A 461 -27.98 -36.35 -15.61
CA GLY A 461 -26.96 -35.66 -16.40
C GLY A 461 -27.34 -35.34 -17.85
N LEU A 462 -28.63 -35.27 -18.18
CA LEU A 462 -29.10 -34.93 -19.53
C LEU A 462 -29.10 -33.40 -19.76
N PRO A 463 -28.73 -32.89 -20.96
CA PRO A 463 -28.50 -31.46 -21.16
C PRO A 463 -29.75 -30.56 -21.19
N TYR A 464 -30.94 -31.11 -21.44
CA TYR A 464 -32.24 -30.40 -21.35
C TYR A 464 -33.42 -31.38 -21.42
N THR A 465 -34.50 -31.06 -20.71
CA THR A 465 -35.78 -31.80 -20.72
C THR A 465 -36.90 -30.82 -21.03
N ILE A 466 -37.61 -31.02 -22.14
CA ILE A 466 -38.85 -30.29 -22.44
C ILE A 466 -39.99 -31.14 -21.88
N GLY A 467 -40.63 -30.70 -20.81
CA GLY A 467 -41.78 -31.41 -20.23
C GLY A 467 -42.88 -31.58 -21.26
N GLN A 468 -43.59 -32.72 -21.27
CA GLN A 468 -44.67 -32.94 -22.24
C GLN A 468 -45.82 -31.90 -22.09
N THR A 469 -45.95 -31.27 -20.92
CA THR A 469 -46.87 -30.16 -20.64
C THR A 469 -46.37 -28.79 -21.11
N GLU A 470 -45.11 -28.67 -21.51
CA GLU A 470 -44.47 -27.43 -22.00
C GLU A 470 -44.22 -27.46 -23.51
N ARG A 471 -44.86 -28.37 -24.25
CA ARG A 471 -44.89 -28.26 -25.71
C ARG A 471 -45.67 -26.99 -26.08
N SER A 472 -44.97 -26.04 -26.69
CA SER A 472 -45.49 -24.75 -27.17
C SER A 472 -46.67 -24.85 -28.14
N GLU A 473 -46.95 -26.05 -28.66
CA GLU A 473 -48.08 -26.34 -29.55
C GLU A 473 -49.45 -26.14 -28.87
N ASP A 474 -49.54 -26.28 -27.53
CA ASP A 474 -50.82 -26.20 -26.81
C ASP A 474 -51.07 -24.86 -26.09
N LEU A 475 -50.03 -24.02 -25.89
CA LEU A 475 -50.12 -22.74 -25.16
C LEU A 475 -50.17 -21.51 -26.07
N ILE A 476 -49.61 -21.58 -27.29
CA ILE A 476 -49.60 -20.47 -28.25
C ILE A 476 -50.36 -20.90 -29.51
N ALA A 477 -51.67 -20.70 -29.49
CA ALA A 477 -52.53 -21.07 -30.63
C ALA A 477 -52.23 -20.25 -31.90
N SER A 478 -51.63 -19.05 -31.76
CA SER A 478 -50.99 -18.33 -32.87
C SER A 478 -50.06 -17.24 -32.37
N ILE A 479 -48.86 -17.13 -32.96
CA ILE A 479 -47.83 -16.12 -32.61
C ILE A 479 -48.41 -14.71 -32.83
N THR A 480 -49.20 -14.52 -33.88
CA THR A 480 -49.78 -13.21 -34.20
C THR A 480 -50.84 -12.80 -33.17
N ARG A 481 -51.66 -13.76 -32.69
CA ARG A 481 -52.65 -13.51 -31.64
C ARG A 481 -51.96 -13.23 -30.30
N TRP A 482 -50.93 -14.00 -29.97
CA TRP A 482 -50.15 -13.83 -28.74
C TRP A 482 -49.47 -12.45 -28.65
N VAL A 483 -48.82 -11.99 -29.73
CA VAL A 483 -48.24 -10.64 -29.79
C VAL A 483 -49.31 -9.55 -29.63
N HIS A 484 -50.51 -9.75 -30.20
CA HIS A 484 -51.61 -8.80 -30.07
C HIS A 484 -52.19 -8.74 -28.65
N GLU A 485 -52.27 -9.88 -27.96
CA GLU A 485 -52.70 -9.96 -26.55
C GLU A 485 -51.72 -9.26 -25.63
N GLN A 486 -50.42 -9.33 -25.93
CA GLN A 486 -49.34 -8.69 -25.18
C GLN A 486 -48.95 -7.29 -25.69
N ARG A 487 -49.81 -6.62 -26.47
CA ARG A 487 -49.54 -5.31 -27.11
C ARG A 487 -49.21 -4.15 -26.16
N HIS A 488 -49.45 -4.32 -24.86
CA HIS A 488 -49.15 -3.32 -23.84
C HIS A 488 -47.71 -3.41 -23.31
N ASP A 489 -46.98 -4.48 -23.68
CA ASP A 489 -45.55 -4.61 -23.44
C ASP A 489 -44.77 -3.93 -24.58
N ASP A 490 -43.87 -3.01 -24.23
CA ASP A 490 -43.02 -2.30 -25.17
C ASP A 490 -42.10 -3.24 -25.97
N ALA A 491 -41.72 -4.39 -25.41
CA ALA A 491 -40.92 -5.40 -26.08
C ALA A 491 -41.65 -6.06 -27.28
N MET A 492 -42.99 -6.02 -27.29
CA MET A 492 -43.80 -6.68 -28.32
C MET A 492 -44.03 -5.81 -29.57
N LYS A 493 -43.77 -4.49 -29.50
CA LYS A 493 -44.02 -3.54 -30.60
C LYS A 493 -43.32 -3.89 -31.92
N PHE A 494 -42.13 -4.48 -31.86
CA PHE A 494 -41.34 -4.83 -33.04
C PHE A 494 -41.04 -6.33 -33.15
N PHE A 495 -41.73 -7.15 -32.37
CA PHE A 495 -41.44 -8.57 -32.24
C PHE A 495 -41.58 -9.31 -33.58
N ILE A 496 -42.70 -9.14 -34.29
CA ILE A 496 -42.94 -9.83 -35.57
C ILE A 496 -41.92 -9.43 -36.67
N PRO A 497 -41.62 -8.14 -36.91
CA PRO A 497 -40.56 -7.75 -37.84
C PRO A 497 -39.18 -8.32 -37.48
N GLN A 498 -38.81 -8.32 -36.19
CA GLN A 498 -37.54 -8.87 -35.75
C GLN A 498 -37.48 -10.39 -35.92
N LEU A 499 -38.58 -11.09 -35.64
CA LEU A 499 -38.68 -12.53 -35.84
C LEU A 499 -38.51 -12.91 -37.31
N LYS A 500 -39.18 -12.21 -38.24
CA LYS A 500 -39.02 -12.44 -39.68
C LYS A 500 -37.57 -12.18 -40.15
N ARG A 501 -36.97 -11.08 -39.67
CA ARG A 501 -35.58 -10.73 -39.97
C ARG A 501 -34.61 -11.82 -39.47
N PHE A 502 -34.85 -12.34 -38.28
CA PHE A 502 -34.05 -13.42 -37.69
C PHE A 502 -34.17 -14.72 -38.49
N LEU A 503 -35.38 -15.10 -38.87
CA LEU A 503 -35.62 -16.31 -39.68
C LEU A 503 -34.95 -16.19 -41.05
N LEU A 504 -35.07 -15.04 -41.73
CA LEU A 504 -34.44 -14.80 -43.03
C LEU A 504 -32.90 -14.90 -42.95
N ALA A 505 -32.28 -14.30 -41.92
CA ALA A 505 -30.84 -14.41 -41.69
C ALA A 505 -30.38 -15.87 -41.53
N ARG A 506 -31.16 -16.67 -40.79
CA ARG A 506 -30.87 -18.08 -40.55
C ARG A 506 -31.03 -18.93 -41.80
N PHE A 507 -32.04 -18.69 -42.63
CA PHE A 507 -32.23 -19.41 -43.89
C PHE A 507 -31.10 -19.12 -44.90
N LEU A 508 -30.56 -17.89 -44.91
CA LEU A 508 -29.43 -17.50 -45.76
C LEU A 508 -28.06 -17.93 -45.19
N GLY A 509 -28.03 -18.68 -44.09
CA GLY A 509 -26.80 -19.22 -43.51
C GLY A 509 -25.89 -18.21 -42.80
N SER A 510 -26.35 -16.95 -42.62
CA SER A 510 -25.59 -15.94 -41.88
C SER A 510 -25.87 -16.01 -40.37
N ARG A 511 -24.81 -15.89 -39.56
CA ARG A 511 -24.91 -15.85 -38.08
C ARG A 511 -25.02 -14.42 -37.53
N ASP A 512 -24.66 -13.41 -38.31
CA ASP A 512 -24.76 -11.99 -37.94
C ASP A 512 -26.02 -11.35 -38.54
N HIS A 513 -26.55 -10.31 -37.89
CA HIS A 513 -27.78 -9.59 -38.26
C HIS A 513 -27.62 -8.78 -39.57
N PRO A 514 -27.94 -9.32 -40.76
CA PRO A 514 -27.77 -8.61 -42.01
C PRO A 514 -28.79 -7.46 -42.07
N LYS A 515 -28.45 -6.37 -42.75
CA LYS A 515 -29.41 -5.29 -43.01
C LYS A 515 -30.24 -5.69 -44.23
N PHE A 516 -31.40 -6.30 -43.97
CA PHE A 516 -32.40 -6.55 -45.00
C PHE A 516 -33.27 -5.30 -45.21
N ASN A 517 -33.69 -5.06 -46.45
CA ASN A 517 -34.61 -3.97 -46.75
C ASN A 517 -36.05 -4.33 -46.35
N GLU A 518 -36.94 -3.34 -46.27
CA GLU A 518 -38.33 -3.54 -45.80
C GLU A 518 -39.14 -4.46 -46.72
N GLN A 519 -38.82 -4.49 -48.01
CA GLN A 519 -39.47 -5.35 -49.00
C GLN A 519 -39.12 -6.84 -48.78
N GLU A 520 -37.85 -7.15 -48.54
CA GLU A 520 -37.34 -8.51 -48.25
C GLU A 520 -37.95 -9.11 -46.97
N ILE A 521 -38.15 -8.29 -45.93
CA ILE A 521 -38.78 -8.73 -44.67
C ILE A 521 -40.30 -8.93 -44.85
N THR A 522 -40.94 -8.17 -45.75
CA THR A 522 -42.38 -8.25 -46.00
C THR A 522 -42.76 -9.48 -46.82
N GLU A 523 -41.85 -9.96 -47.68
CA GLU A 523 -42.02 -11.17 -48.48
C GLU A 523 -42.03 -12.45 -47.64
N VAL A 524 -41.43 -12.45 -46.45
CA VAL A 524 -41.51 -13.57 -45.50
C VAL A 524 -42.92 -13.64 -44.90
N ARG A 525 -43.71 -14.62 -45.34
CA ARG A 525 -45.06 -14.89 -44.82
C ARG A 525 -45.04 -16.07 -43.85
N LEU A 526 -45.66 -15.87 -42.69
CA LEU A 526 -45.89 -16.92 -41.68
C LEU A 526 -47.34 -17.39 -41.87
N HIS A 527 -47.53 -18.64 -42.31
CA HIS A 527 -48.85 -19.24 -42.49
C HIS A 527 -49.04 -20.36 -41.46
N ARG A 528 -50.09 -20.26 -40.63
CA ARG A 528 -50.35 -21.19 -39.51
C ARG A 528 -49.14 -21.39 -38.59
N ASP A 529 -48.43 -20.30 -38.32
CA ASP A 529 -47.22 -20.27 -37.49
C ASP A 529 -46.07 -21.18 -38.00
N GLN A 530 -46.13 -21.57 -39.28
CA GLN A 530 -45.08 -22.24 -40.03
C GLN A 530 -44.61 -21.33 -41.18
N CYS A 531 -43.32 -21.40 -41.50
CA CYS A 531 -42.75 -20.71 -42.67
C CYS A 531 -42.98 -21.59 -43.90
N GLU A 532 -43.86 -21.19 -44.81
CA GLU A 532 -44.07 -21.89 -46.09
C GLU A 532 -43.44 -21.10 -47.26
N ASN A 533 -42.65 -21.80 -48.07
CA ASN A 533 -42.07 -21.39 -49.36
C ASN A 533 -41.47 -19.97 -49.42
N ILE A 534 -40.21 -19.85 -49.03
CA ILE A 534 -39.36 -18.72 -49.45
C ILE A 534 -38.71 -19.11 -50.78
N GLU A 535 -39.36 -18.83 -51.91
CA GLU A 535 -38.69 -18.84 -53.22
C GLU A 535 -37.78 -17.61 -53.30
N VAL A 536 -36.51 -17.77 -52.93
CA VAL A 536 -35.49 -16.73 -53.18
C VAL A 536 -35.09 -16.83 -54.64
N SER A 537 -35.69 -15.99 -55.49
CA SER A 537 -35.25 -15.75 -56.86
C SER A 537 -33.87 -15.08 -56.83
N LEU A 538 -32.79 -15.88 -56.90
CA LEU A 538 -31.43 -15.38 -57.08
C LEU A 538 -31.27 -14.86 -58.51
N GLU A 539 -31.56 -13.58 -58.75
CA GLU A 539 -30.89 -12.87 -59.85
C GLU A 539 -29.44 -12.63 -59.42
N MET A 540 -28.57 -13.53 -59.87
CA MET A 540 -27.13 -13.34 -59.82
C MET A 540 -26.77 -12.05 -60.57
N ARG A 541 -26.17 -11.09 -59.87
CA ARG A 541 -25.25 -10.15 -60.52
C ARG A 541 -23.86 -10.77 -60.44
N GLU A 542 -23.61 -11.72 -61.33
CA GLU A 542 -22.25 -11.95 -61.84
C GLU A 542 -22.02 -10.93 -62.98
N ASP A 543 -20.80 -10.36 -63.02
CA ASP A 543 -20.05 -9.97 -64.22
C ASP A 543 -18.81 -9.20 -63.73
N GLU A 544 -17.63 -9.84 -63.69
CA GLU A 544 -16.68 -9.91 -64.81
C GLU A 544 -16.17 -8.52 -65.25
N ASN A 545 -14.94 -8.14 -64.89
CA ASN A 545 -13.79 -8.33 -65.77
C ASN A 545 -12.48 -7.72 -65.27
N LYS A 546 -11.43 -8.44 -65.66
CA LYS A 546 -9.99 -8.16 -65.63
C LYS A 546 -9.57 -6.98 -66.53
N ASP A 547 -8.44 -6.41 -66.12
CA ASP A 547 -7.29 -5.89 -66.91
C ASP A 547 -7.54 -4.87 -68.03
N THR A 548 -6.94 -3.67 -67.94
CA THR A 548 -5.74 -3.27 -68.72
C THR A 548 -5.32 -1.79 -68.53
N GLU A 549 -4.00 -1.63 -68.35
CA GLU A 549 -3.08 -0.60 -68.89
C GLU A 549 -3.21 0.91 -68.56
N SER A 550 -2.19 1.46 -67.89
CA SER A 550 -1.19 2.31 -68.57
C SER A 550 0.07 2.51 -67.70
N GLU A 551 1.20 2.28 -68.35
CA GLU A 551 2.57 2.65 -67.93
C GLU A 551 2.72 4.18 -67.92
N ASP A 552 3.45 4.76 -66.96
CA ASP A 552 4.76 5.41 -67.19
C ASP A 552 5.20 6.38 -66.06
N GLU A 553 6.50 6.29 -65.79
CA GLU A 553 7.44 7.33 -65.34
C GLU A 553 7.42 7.92 -63.90
N ARG A 554 8.47 7.51 -63.15
CA ARG A 554 9.56 8.34 -62.57
C ARG A 554 9.19 9.60 -61.76
N ASP A 555 9.52 9.61 -60.46
CA ASP A 555 10.77 10.19 -59.91
C ASP A 555 10.72 10.31 -58.37
N ASP A 556 11.92 10.28 -57.78
CA ASP A 556 12.28 10.30 -56.36
C ASP A 556 11.67 11.45 -55.53
N VAL A 557 11.55 11.23 -54.20
CA VAL A 557 12.16 12.05 -53.11
C VAL A 557 11.51 11.75 -51.75
N GLU A 558 12.40 11.61 -50.76
CA GLU A 558 12.23 11.43 -49.31
C GLU A 558 11.04 12.13 -48.63
N SER A 559 10.43 11.47 -47.63
CA SER A 559 10.26 12.04 -46.28
C SER A 559 9.71 11.01 -45.28
N ASP A 560 10.29 11.09 -44.08
CA ASP A 560 10.06 10.28 -42.88
C ASP A 560 8.62 10.31 -42.34
N ASP A 561 8.13 9.15 -41.85
CA ASP A 561 7.40 9.06 -40.57
C ASP A 561 7.07 7.59 -40.21
N GLU A 562 7.86 6.97 -39.33
CA GLU A 562 7.42 5.83 -38.52
C GLU A 562 7.57 6.18 -37.03
N ARG A 563 6.47 6.61 -36.43
CA ARG A 563 6.31 6.78 -34.98
C ARG A 563 5.96 5.43 -34.36
N SER A 564 6.97 4.75 -33.80
CA SER A 564 6.75 3.64 -32.87
C SER A 564 6.29 4.18 -31.51
N VAL A 565 5.09 3.78 -31.08
CA VAL A 565 4.53 4.13 -29.76
C VAL A 565 5.26 3.32 -28.68
N GLY A 566 6.13 4.00 -27.92
CA GLY A 566 6.75 3.47 -26.71
C GLY A 566 5.79 3.54 -25.52
N ASN A 567 5.50 2.37 -24.93
CA ASN A 567 4.79 2.26 -23.66
C ASN A 567 5.74 2.57 -22.49
N GLU A 568 5.69 3.79 -21.96
CA GLU A 568 6.28 4.14 -20.67
C GLU A 568 5.28 3.85 -19.53
N SER A 569 5.47 2.73 -18.83
CA SER A 569 4.84 2.50 -17.53
C SER A 569 5.70 3.14 -16.44
N ILE A 570 5.24 4.26 -15.91
CA ILE A 570 5.82 4.96 -14.76
C ILE A 570 5.47 4.18 -13.48
N CYS A 571 6.45 3.48 -12.93
CA CYS A 571 6.41 2.97 -11.57
C CYS A 571 6.56 4.15 -10.60
N LEU A 572 5.49 4.50 -9.90
CA LEU A 572 5.59 5.36 -8.72
C LEU A 572 6.35 4.56 -7.65
N ALA A 573 7.59 5.00 -7.40
CA ALA A 573 8.39 4.52 -6.31
C ALA A 573 7.63 4.79 -5.01
N GLU A 574 7.36 3.73 -4.26
CA GLU A 574 7.22 3.85 -2.82
C GLU A 574 8.58 4.36 -2.33
N ASP A 575 8.69 5.66 -2.10
CA ASP A 575 9.80 6.26 -1.35
C ASP A 575 9.66 5.85 0.13
N GLU A 576 9.80 4.54 0.39
CA GLU A 576 10.40 4.12 1.64
C GLU A 576 11.81 4.69 1.63
N VAL A 577 12.02 5.75 2.41
CA VAL A 577 13.36 6.17 2.84
C VAL A 577 13.98 4.95 3.51
N SER A 578 14.77 4.20 2.74
CA SER A 578 15.66 3.17 3.25
C SER A 578 16.57 3.85 4.28
N ASP A 579 16.58 3.34 5.51
CA ASP A 579 17.35 3.78 6.68
C ASP A 579 18.91 3.76 6.47
N GLU A 580 19.41 3.80 5.24
CA GLU A 580 20.83 3.68 4.90
C GLU A 580 21.58 5.00 4.67
N GLU A 581 20.97 6.17 4.84
CA GLU A 581 21.70 7.45 4.85
C GLU A 581 21.75 8.07 6.25
N GLU A 582 22.57 7.47 7.12
CA GLU A 582 23.14 8.15 8.27
C GLU A 582 24.20 9.18 7.81
N LEU A 583 23.85 10.46 7.78
CA LEU A 583 24.82 11.54 7.76
C LEU A 583 24.94 12.16 9.16
N ASN A 584 26.06 11.88 9.80
CA ASN A 584 26.54 12.56 10.99
C ASN A 584 26.78 14.05 10.66
N MET A 585 25.97 14.95 11.19
CA MET A 585 26.33 16.38 11.26
C MET A 585 27.13 16.61 12.55
N ASP A 586 28.43 16.78 12.37
CA ASP A 586 29.34 17.27 13.41
C ASP A 586 29.15 18.79 13.56
N GLU A 587 29.00 19.26 14.80
CA GLU A 587 28.68 20.65 15.14
C GLU A 587 29.92 21.56 15.01
N GLY A 588 29.93 22.45 14.02
CA GLY A 588 30.93 23.51 13.88
C GLY A 588 30.34 24.88 14.17
N VAL A 589 30.65 25.44 15.33
CA VAL A 589 30.35 26.83 15.72
C VAL A 589 31.26 27.78 14.92
N SER A 590 30.68 28.79 14.25
CA SER A 590 31.41 30.01 13.90
C SER A 590 30.50 31.22 14.02
N GLU A 591 30.96 32.19 14.80
CA GLU A 591 30.41 33.53 15.00
C GLU A 591 30.80 34.44 13.83
N SER A 592 29.87 35.27 13.37
CA SER A 592 30.15 36.62 12.85
C SER A 592 28.83 37.37 12.65
N GLY A 593 28.74 38.58 13.19
CA GLY A 593 27.57 39.45 13.12
C GLY A 593 27.59 40.45 11.95
N ASP A 594 26.72 41.45 12.12
CA ASP A 594 26.53 42.71 11.39
C ASP A 594 25.75 42.64 10.05
N ASP A 595 24.95 43.62 9.61
CA ASP A 595 24.16 44.72 10.17
C ASP A 595 23.42 45.37 8.96
N PHE A 596 22.14 45.79 9.09
CA PHE A 596 21.30 46.69 8.20
C PHE A 596 21.30 46.51 6.64
N SER A 597 20.32 46.90 5.82
CA SER A 597 19.28 47.96 5.81
C SER A 597 18.18 47.65 4.76
N GLU A 598 17.07 48.39 4.86
CA GLU A 598 15.85 48.45 4.02
C GLU A 598 16.08 48.89 2.56
N ASP A 599 15.23 48.41 1.63
CA ASP A 599 14.29 49.21 0.79
C ASP A 599 13.85 48.50 -0.52
N GLY A 600 12.58 48.72 -0.92
CA GLY A 600 12.23 48.91 -2.34
C GLY A 600 11.53 47.78 -3.14
N ILE A 601 10.20 47.67 -2.97
CA ILE A 601 9.12 47.57 -3.99
C ILE A 601 9.51 47.15 -5.43
N GLU A 602 8.93 46.07 -5.99
CA GLU A 602 7.99 46.12 -7.14
C GLU A 602 7.39 44.72 -7.49
N SER A 603 6.19 44.77 -8.05
CA SER A 603 5.23 43.69 -8.33
C SER A 603 5.59 42.77 -9.50
N GLY A 604 5.23 41.49 -9.40
CA GLY A 604 5.13 40.56 -10.53
C GLY A 604 4.32 39.33 -10.17
N MET A 605 3.15 39.17 -10.80
CA MET A 605 2.31 37.97 -10.77
C MET A 605 3.10 36.75 -11.27
N ALA A 606 3.01 35.63 -10.56
CA ALA A 606 3.43 34.32 -11.07
C ALA A 606 2.62 33.21 -10.39
N ASP A 607 2.27 32.24 -11.21
CA ASP A 607 1.23 31.24 -11.06
C ASP A 607 1.43 30.25 -9.91
N GLU A 608 0.29 29.71 -9.48
CA GLU A 608 0.12 28.79 -8.35
C GLU A 608 0.47 27.35 -8.76
N ASP A 609 1.57 26.81 -8.25
CA ASP A 609 1.86 25.37 -8.27
C ASP A 609 1.48 24.75 -6.91
N GLU A 610 0.33 24.07 -6.89
CA GLU A 610 -0.21 23.25 -5.79
C GLU A 610 0.16 21.77 -5.95
N ASP A 611 1.41 21.39 -5.66
CA ASP A 611 1.84 19.97 -5.66
C ASP A 611 2.52 19.57 -4.35
N ALA A 612 1.80 19.64 -3.23
CA ALA A 612 2.31 19.18 -1.93
C ALA A 612 1.26 18.56 -0.98
N LEU A 613 0.13 18.10 -1.51
CA LEU A 613 -0.78 17.21 -0.78
C LEU A 613 -0.49 15.76 -1.22
N TYR A 614 -0.43 14.82 -0.28
CA TYR A 614 -0.19 13.37 -0.47
C TYR A 614 1.26 12.91 -0.55
N SER A 615 2.01 13.22 0.51
CA SER A 615 2.91 12.25 1.14
C SER A 615 2.52 12.19 2.61
N PHE A 616 1.59 11.29 2.91
CA PHE A 616 1.33 10.78 4.26
C PHE A 616 1.77 9.33 4.26
#